data_AF-A0A2W4PI98-F1
#
_entry.id   AF-A0A2W4PI98-F1
#
_cell.length_a   1.000
_cell.length_b   1.000
_cell.length_c   1.000
_cell.angle_alpha   90.00
_cell.angle_beta   90.00
_cell.angle_gamma   90.00
#
_symmetry.space_group_name_H-M   'P 1'
#
loop_
_entity.id
_entity.type
_entity.pdbx_description
1 polymer ?
#
loop_
_entity_poly.entity_id
_entity_poly.type
_entity_poly.pdbx_seq_one_letter_code
_entity_poly.pdbx_strand_id
1 'polypeptide(L)'
;MPERRLARWLERRWYGDAAPLPLLPLSWLYGGAVRLRCLAFQAGIRRSRQAGVPTVVIGNLTAGGTGKTPLVLWLATELRRRGASPGIVLRGHGGTQRTAHLVSPDDDAARVGDEALLLARRAGCPVAVGVQRERAAKLLVQEGCDVVVADDGLQHLALARDLAVVVIDGARGFGNGALLPAGPLREPASRLAAADLVVLHGEDRRGVLPAGIVPVRMQLVATALRELGSDAGGPLRSLEGSRGQALPGMGNRKAL
;
A
#
# COMPACT_ATOMS: atom_id res chain seq x y z
N MET A 1 22.97 -2.99 -11.95
CA MET A 1 22.71 -4.46 -12.04
C MET A 1 23.01 -5.30 -10.78
N PRO A 2 23.71 -4.84 -9.71
CA PRO A 2 23.84 -5.56 -8.43
C PRO A 2 22.56 -5.57 -7.57
N GLU A 3 21.86 -4.43 -7.50
CA GLU A 3 20.67 -4.23 -6.66
C GLU A 3 19.54 -5.21 -6.97
N ARG A 4 19.32 -5.50 -8.26
CA ARG A 4 18.34 -6.50 -8.72
C ARG A 4 18.70 -7.94 -8.33
N ARG A 5 19.97 -8.25 -8.08
CA ARG A 5 20.38 -9.58 -7.59
C ARG A 5 20.14 -9.69 -6.08
N LEU A 6 20.49 -8.64 -5.33
CA LEU A 6 20.25 -8.56 -3.89
C LEU A 6 18.76 -8.61 -3.56
N ALA A 7 17.93 -7.80 -4.24
CA ALA A 7 16.48 -7.79 -4.04
C ALA A 7 15.86 -9.17 -4.26
N ARG A 8 16.25 -9.89 -5.33
CA ARG A 8 15.79 -11.25 -5.59
C ARG A 8 16.29 -12.27 -4.56
N TRP A 9 17.51 -12.10 -4.07
CA TRP A 9 18.04 -12.97 -3.02
C TRP A 9 17.28 -12.77 -1.71
N LEU A 10 17.04 -11.51 -1.32
CA LEU A 10 16.24 -11.13 -0.16
C LEU A 10 14.80 -11.67 -0.27
N GLU A 11 14.13 -11.45 -1.39
CA GLU A 11 12.75 -11.90 -1.60
C GLU A 11 12.64 -13.44 -1.46
N ARG A 12 13.61 -14.19 -2.00
CA ARG A 12 13.65 -15.65 -1.81
C ARG A 12 13.86 -16.06 -0.35
N ARG A 13 14.68 -15.33 0.41
CA ARG A 13 14.92 -15.62 1.84
C ARG A 13 13.73 -15.21 2.71
N TRP A 14 13.07 -14.10 2.37
CA TRP A 14 11.89 -13.60 3.07
C TRP A 14 10.69 -14.53 2.93
N TYR A 15 10.48 -15.13 1.75
CA TYR A 15 9.35 -16.03 1.50
C TYR A 15 9.74 -17.52 1.48
N GLY A 16 10.94 -17.85 1.97
CA GLY A 16 11.36 -19.22 2.27
C GLY A 16 10.99 -19.64 3.70
N ASP A 17 11.40 -20.84 4.09
CA ASP A 17 10.92 -21.47 5.34
C ASP A 17 11.57 -20.93 6.61
N ALA A 18 12.74 -20.28 6.51
CA ALA A 18 13.48 -19.80 7.66
C ALA A 18 14.14 -18.44 7.43
N ALA A 19 14.16 -17.63 8.49
CA ALA A 19 14.90 -16.37 8.51
C ALA A 19 16.42 -16.63 8.48
N PRO A 20 17.19 -15.83 7.71
CA PRO A 20 18.64 -15.93 7.71
C PRO A 20 19.18 -15.52 9.09
N LEU A 21 19.72 -16.49 9.84
CA LEU A 21 20.24 -16.30 11.21
C LEU A 21 21.15 -15.06 11.36
N PRO A 22 22.08 -14.75 10.42
CA PRO A 22 22.95 -13.57 10.57
C PRO A 22 22.21 -12.23 10.55
N LEU A 23 20.98 -12.16 10.00
CA LEU A 23 20.20 -10.92 9.93
C LEU A 23 19.25 -10.75 11.11
N LEU A 24 19.07 -11.78 11.95
CA LEU A 24 18.16 -11.70 13.11
C LEU A 24 18.54 -10.60 14.12
N PRO A 25 19.83 -10.40 14.49
CA PRO A 25 20.18 -9.31 15.39
C PRO A 25 19.79 -7.93 14.83
N LEU A 26 19.95 -7.74 13.52
CA LEU A 26 19.57 -6.51 12.84
C LEU A 26 18.04 -6.35 12.78
N SER A 27 17.31 -7.46 12.65
CA SER A 27 15.85 -7.49 12.71
C SER A 27 15.31 -7.10 14.10
N TRP A 28 15.97 -7.54 15.18
CA TRP A 28 15.63 -7.13 16.54
C TRP A 28 15.92 -5.66 16.79
N LEU A 29 17.06 -5.14 16.31
CA LEU A 29 17.36 -3.71 16.39
C LEU A 29 16.31 -2.87 15.66
N TYR A 30 15.93 -3.30 14.44
CA TYR A 30 14.85 -2.67 13.68
C TYR A 30 13.52 -2.71 14.44
N GLY A 31 13.14 -3.87 14.98
CA GLY A 31 11.93 -4.03 15.79
C GLY A 31 11.92 -3.14 17.04
N GLY A 32 13.05 -3.02 17.73
CA GLY A 32 13.25 -2.12 18.85
C GLY A 32 13.03 -0.66 18.46
N ALA A 33 13.60 -0.21 17.34
CA ALA A 33 13.41 1.14 16.81
C ALA A 33 11.95 1.41 16.41
N VAL A 34 11.27 0.44 15.78
CA VAL A 34 9.84 0.55 15.45
C VAL A 34 9.00 0.65 16.71
N ARG A 35 9.24 -0.21 17.72
CA ARG A 35 8.51 -0.19 18.99
C ARG A 35 8.72 1.12 19.74
N LEU A 36 9.97 1.58 19.87
CA LEU A 36 10.29 2.86 20.50
C LEU A 36 9.57 4.02 19.81
N ARG A 37 9.55 4.02 18.47
CA ARG A 37 8.82 5.02 17.69
C ARG A 37 7.33 4.97 17.98
N CYS A 38 6.70 3.79 18.03
CA CYS A 38 5.28 3.66 18.38
C CYS A 38 5.00 4.16 19.79
N LEU A 39 5.82 3.77 20.78
CA LEU A 39 5.70 4.23 22.16
C LEU A 39 5.83 5.76 22.27
N ALA A 40 6.72 6.39 21.50
CA ALA A 40 6.85 7.84 21.50
C ALA A 40 5.59 8.57 20.98
N PHE A 41 4.84 7.98 20.05
CA PHE A 41 3.55 8.53 19.62
C PHE A 41 2.44 8.25 20.64
N GLN A 42 2.41 7.04 21.21
CA GLN A 42 1.42 6.68 22.25
C GLN A 42 1.57 7.51 23.52
N ALA A 43 2.81 7.80 23.93
CA ALA A 43 3.11 8.66 25.08
C ALA A 43 2.95 10.17 24.77
N GLY A 44 2.55 10.55 23.56
CA GLY A 44 2.37 11.96 23.16
C GLY A 44 3.67 12.76 22.98
N ILE A 45 4.85 12.13 23.12
CA ILE A 45 6.16 12.76 22.88
C ILE A 45 6.25 13.25 21.43
N ARG A 46 5.73 12.45 20.49
CA ARG A 46 5.51 12.86 19.10
C ARG A 46 4.02 13.04 18.85
N ARG A 47 3.67 14.13 18.18
CA ARG A 47 2.26 14.48 17.93
C ARG A 47 1.76 13.87 16.62
N SER A 48 0.66 13.15 16.71
CA SER A 48 -0.20 12.87 15.55
C SER A 48 -1.06 14.10 15.27
N ARG A 49 -1.24 14.44 14.00
CA ARG A 49 -2.04 15.59 13.54
C ARG A 49 -3.21 15.08 12.73
N GLN A 50 -4.41 15.56 13.06
CA GLN A 50 -5.60 15.31 12.26
C GLN A 50 -5.58 16.10 10.97
N ALA A 51 -6.15 15.52 9.92
CA ALA A 51 -6.38 16.21 8.65
C ALA A 51 -7.49 17.28 8.77
N GLY A 52 -8.41 17.11 9.74
CA GLY A 52 -9.62 17.93 9.89
C GLY A 52 -10.88 17.24 9.38
N VAL A 53 -10.72 16.08 8.73
CA VAL A 53 -11.79 15.20 8.22
C VAL A 53 -11.45 13.74 8.54
N PRO A 54 -12.43 12.81 8.50
CA PRO A 54 -12.18 11.39 8.69
C PRO A 54 -11.06 10.87 7.78
N THR A 55 -10.11 10.13 8.36
CA THR A 55 -8.93 9.62 7.68
C THR A 55 -8.87 8.09 7.77
N VAL A 56 -9.00 7.43 6.64
CA VAL A 56 -8.86 5.98 6.48
C VAL A 56 -7.45 5.66 5.99
N VAL A 57 -6.70 4.90 6.77
CA VAL A 57 -5.36 4.42 6.39
C VAL A 57 -5.46 3.00 5.86
N ILE A 58 -4.97 2.80 4.64
CA ILE A 58 -4.76 1.47 4.05
C ILE A 58 -3.26 1.19 4.07
N GLY A 59 -2.86 0.02 4.57
CA GLY A 59 -1.47 -0.40 4.50
C GLY A 59 -1.31 -1.89 4.60
N ASN A 60 -0.06 -2.33 4.61
CA ASN A 60 0.29 -3.72 4.83
C ASN A 60 1.44 -3.85 5.82
N LEU A 61 1.59 -5.07 6.34
CA LEU A 61 2.66 -5.40 7.28
C LEU A 61 3.93 -5.87 6.57
N THR A 62 3.90 -6.21 5.28
CA THR A 62 5.04 -6.78 4.56
C THR A 62 5.69 -5.80 3.56
N ALA A 63 6.97 -5.99 3.27
CA ALA A 63 7.64 -5.34 2.15
C ALA A 63 7.27 -6.09 0.85
N GLY A 64 6.54 -5.40 -0.03
CA GLY A 64 6.06 -5.95 -1.29
C GLY A 64 4.68 -5.42 -1.68
N GLY A 65 4.27 -5.62 -2.92
CA GLY A 65 2.98 -5.13 -3.43
C GLY A 65 1.81 -6.04 -3.04
N THR A 66 1.08 -5.70 -1.99
CA THR A 66 -0.02 -6.51 -1.41
C THR A 66 -1.40 -6.26 -2.03
N GLY A 67 -1.48 -5.49 -3.12
CA GLY A 67 -2.76 -5.14 -3.76
C GLY A 67 -3.49 -3.96 -3.11
N LYS A 68 -2.77 -3.08 -2.39
CA LYS A 68 -3.34 -1.89 -1.76
C LYS A 68 -3.91 -0.90 -2.78
N THR A 69 -3.20 -0.64 -3.88
CA THR A 69 -3.61 0.38 -4.86
C THR A 69 -4.99 0.08 -5.48
N PRO A 70 -5.32 -1.16 -5.88
CA PRO A 70 -6.70 -1.52 -6.24
C PRO A 70 -7.72 -1.28 -5.12
N LEU A 71 -7.40 -1.60 -3.86
CA LEU A 71 -8.30 -1.38 -2.73
C LEU A 71 -8.53 0.11 -2.48
N VAL A 72 -7.50 0.94 -2.59
CA VAL A 72 -7.58 2.40 -2.48
C VAL A 72 -8.51 2.97 -3.56
N LEU A 73 -8.33 2.54 -4.82
CA LEU A 73 -9.21 2.94 -5.92
C LEU A 73 -10.67 2.52 -5.70
N TRP A 74 -10.87 1.28 -5.27
CA TRP A 74 -12.21 0.75 -4.98
C TRP A 74 -12.87 1.54 -3.85
N LEU A 75 -12.16 1.79 -2.75
CA LEU A 75 -12.69 2.53 -1.61
C LEU A 75 -13.04 3.97 -1.98
N ALA A 76 -12.17 4.67 -2.71
CA ALA A 76 -12.45 6.03 -3.18
C ALA A 76 -13.69 6.05 -4.09
N THR A 77 -13.81 5.09 -5.00
CA THR A 77 -14.99 4.98 -5.89
C THR A 77 -16.26 4.71 -5.11
N GLU A 78 -16.22 3.80 -4.13
CA GLU A 78 -17.37 3.45 -3.31
C GLU A 78 -17.81 4.61 -2.39
N LEU A 79 -16.86 5.36 -1.82
CA LEU A 79 -17.15 6.56 -1.03
C LEU A 79 -17.86 7.63 -1.88
N ARG A 80 -17.38 7.85 -3.11
CA ARG A 80 -18.04 8.76 -4.08
C ARG A 80 -19.44 8.32 -4.43
N ARG A 81 -19.63 7.02 -4.68
CA ARG A 81 -20.95 6.45 -4.98
C ARG A 81 -21.95 6.68 -3.83
N ARG A 82 -21.46 6.79 -2.60
CA ARG A 82 -22.26 7.11 -1.40
C ARG A 82 -22.41 8.60 -1.14
N GLY A 83 -21.93 9.47 -2.04
CA GLY A 83 -22.07 10.92 -1.95
C GLY A 83 -20.95 11.65 -1.19
N ALA A 84 -19.90 10.96 -0.77
CA ALA A 84 -18.73 11.59 -0.16
C ALA A 84 -17.75 12.15 -1.22
N SER A 85 -16.89 13.06 -0.80
CA SER A 85 -15.82 13.67 -1.60
C SER A 85 -14.44 13.23 -1.10
N PRO A 86 -13.96 12.02 -1.47
CA PRO A 86 -12.70 11.51 -0.98
C PRO A 86 -11.50 12.21 -1.61
N GLY A 87 -10.41 12.32 -0.85
CA GLY A 87 -9.08 12.65 -1.35
C GLY A 87 -8.10 11.52 -1.04
N ILE A 88 -7.20 11.21 -1.97
CA ILE A 88 -6.19 10.14 -1.77
C ILE A 88 -4.83 10.76 -1.44
N VAL A 89 -4.21 10.31 -0.35
CA VAL A 89 -2.86 10.75 0.03
C VAL A 89 -1.83 9.63 -0.11
N LEU A 90 -0.71 9.97 -0.74
CA LEU A 90 0.40 9.08 -1.07
C LEU A 90 1.71 9.66 -0.56
N ARG A 91 2.74 8.82 -0.47
CA ARG A 91 4.11 9.31 -0.18
C ARG A 91 4.78 9.94 -1.40
N GLY A 92 4.44 9.50 -2.62
CA GLY A 92 5.17 9.80 -3.85
C GLY A 92 6.45 8.95 -3.99
N HIS A 93 6.34 7.63 -3.82
CA HIS A 93 7.49 6.73 -3.99
C HIS A 93 7.99 6.75 -5.44
N GLY A 94 9.31 6.69 -5.63
CA GLY A 94 9.94 6.84 -6.95
C GLY A 94 10.06 8.29 -7.44
N GLY A 95 9.25 9.22 -6.92
CA GLY A 95 9.28 10.63 -7.26
C GLY A 95 10.34 11.45 -6.50
N THR A 96 10.71 12.59 -7.08
CA THR A 96 11.57 13.61 -6.48
C THR A 96 10.82 14.59 -5.57
N GLN A 97 9.50 14.72 -5.72
CA GLN A 97 8.67 15.61 -4.92
C GLN A 97 8.72 15.24 -3.43
N ARG A 98 9.13 16.19 -2.57
CA ARG A 98 9.26 15.97 -1.11
C ARG A 98 8.19 16.70 -0.30
N THR A 99 7.80 17.88 -0.75
CA THR A 99 6.74 18.69 -0.13
C THR A 99 5.37 18.22 -0.57
N ALA A 100 4.34 18.60 0.19
CA ALA A 100 2.96 18.33 -0.16
C ALA A 100 2.63 18.97 -1.51
N HIS A 101 2.01 18.19 -2.41
CA HIS A 101 1.67 18.60 -3.77
C HIS A 101 0.39 17.89 -4.21
N LEU A 102 -0.54 18.65 -4.79
CA LEU A 102 -1.72 18.09 -5.46
C LEU A 102 -1.31 17.62 -6.85
N VAL A 103 -1.53 16.34 -7.11
CA VAL A 103 -1.09 15.68 -8.33
C VAL A 103 -2.06 16.00 -9.46
N SER A 104 -1.53 16.59 -10.53
CA SER A 104 -2.22 16.73 -11.80
C SER A 104 -2.01 15.48 -12.67
N PRO A 105 -2.99 15.06 -13.49
CA PRO A 105 -2.79 14.03 -14.51
C PRO A 105 -1.63 14.29 -15.48
N ASP A 106 -1.26 15.57 -15.63
CA ASP A 106 -0.19 16.07 -16.52
C ASP A 106 1.16 16.23 -15.81
N ASP A 107 1.26 15.94 -14.50
CA ASP A 107 2.54 15.97 -13.80
C ASP A 107 3.51 14.92 -14.36
N ASP A 108 4.80 15.19 -14.22
CA ASP A 108 5.86 14.24 -14.57
C ASP A 108 5.93 13.09 -13.54
N ALA A 109 5.94 11.85 -14.03
CA ALA A 109 6.10 10.64 -13.24
C ALA A 109 7.41 10.65 -12.42
N ALA A 110 8.49 11.21 -12.97
CA ALA A 110 9.76 11.35 -12.25
C ALA A 110 9.66 12.31 -11.05
N ARG A 111 8.67 13.22 -11.06
CA ARG A 111 8.39 14.15 -9.99
C ARG A 111 7.47 13.56 -8.92
N VAL A 112 6.28 13.10 -9.31
CA VAL A 112 5.24 12.69 -8.34
C VAL A 112 5.20 11.18 -8.08
N GLY A 113 5.81 10.38 -8.94
CA GLY A 113 5.80 8.91 -8.91
C GLY A 113 4.69 8.29 -9.77
N ASP A 114 4.98 7.15 -10.37
CA ASP A 114 4.06 6.42 -11.28
C ASP A 114 2.72 6.08 -10.63
N GLU A 115 2.75 5.61 -9.37
CA GLU A 115 1.54 5.24 -8.62
C GLU A 115 0.62 6.45 -8.40
N ALA A 116 1.20 7.64 -8.19
CA ALA A 116 0.45 8.85 -7.97
C ALA A 116 -0.28 9.32 -9.23
N LEU A 117 0.38 9.29 -10.39
CA LEU A 117 -0.26 9.59 -11.67
C LEU A 117 -1.34 8.58 -12.02
N LEU A 118 -1.09 7.29 -11.78
CA LEU A 118 -2.10 6.26 -12.01
C LEU A 118 -3.36 6.53 -11.19
N LEU A 119 -3.20 6.89 -9.91
CA LEU A 119 -4.33 7.21 -9.04
C LEU A 119 -5.02 8.51 -9.47
N ALA A 120 -4.26 9.57 -9.79
CA ALA A 120 -4.82 10.84 -10.26
C ALA A 120 -5.67 10.68 -11.53
N ARG A 121 -5.25 9.79 -12.44
CA ARG A 121 -5.99 9.50 -13.69
C ARG A 121 -7.21 8.60 -13.50
N ARG A 122 -7.27 7.79 -12.44
CA ARG A 122 -8.28 6.72 -12.29
C ARG A 122 -9.26 6.89 -11.14
N ALA A 123 -8.85 7.52 -10.05
CA ALA A 123 -9.71 7.65 -8.87
C ALA A 123 -10.88 8.63 -9.11
N GLY A 124 -10.69 9.57 -10.03
CA GLY A 124 -11.62 10.66 -10.32
C GLY A 124 -11.88 11.56 -9.10
N CYS A 125 -10.93 11.61 -8.18
CA CYS A 125 -10.95 12.47 -7.00
C CYS A 125 -9.55 13.06 -6.77
N PRO A 126 -9.42 14.14 -5.98
CA PRO A 126 -8.12 14.75 -5.73
C PRO A 126 -7.10 13.77 -5.14
N VAL A 127 -5.86 13.86 -5.62
CA VAL A 127 -4.73 13.03 -5.16
C VAL A 127 -3.61 13.95 -4.73
N ALA A 128 -3.03 13.71 -3.55
CA ALA A 128 -1.90 14.47 -3.04
C ALA A 128 -0.73 13.55 -2.68
N VAL A 129 0.49 14.01 -2.97
CA VAL A 129 1.74 13.35 -2.56
C VAL A 129 2.46 14.20 -1.53
N GLY A 130 3.14 13.56 -0.58
CA GLY A 130 4.02 14.25 0.34
C GLY A 130 4.70 13.32 1.34
N VAL A 131 5.97 13.60 1.66
CA VAL A 131 6.69 12.86 2.73
C VAL A 131 6.02 13.10 4.09
N GLN A 132 5.54 14.33 4.31
CA GLN A 132 4.69 14.73 5.42
C GLN A 132 3.22 14.58 5.01
N ARG A 133 2.64 13.41 5.29
CA ARG A 133 1.30 13.06 4.82
C ARG A 133 0.22 13.93 5.46
N GLU A 134 0.47 14.47 6.64
CA GLU A 134 -0.43 15.42 7.28
C GLU A 134 -0.57 16.72 6.50
N ARG A 135 0.50 17.18 5.83
CA ARG A 135 0.44 18.38 4.98
C ARG A 135 -0.30 18.10 3.67
N ALA A 136 -0.03 16.94 3.07
CA ALA A 136 -0.73 16.51 1.85
C ALA A 136 -2.22 16.27 2.11
N ALA A 137 -2.58 15.67 3.26
CA ALA A 137 -3.97 15.51 3.67
C ALA A 137 -4.67 16.86 3.87
N LYS A 138 -3.99 17.86 4.43
CA LYS A 138 -4.55 19.22 4.56
C LYS A 138 -4.81 19.89 3.21
N LEU A 139 -3.95 19.67 2.21
CA LEU A 139 -4.23 20.16 0.85
C LEU A 139 -5.53 19.55 0.31
N LEU A 140 -5.75 18.25 0.50
CA LEU A 140 -6.99 17.60 0.07
C LEU A 140 -8.23 18.19 0.76
N VAL A 141 -8.15 18.48 2.05
CA VAL A 141 -9.25 19.14 2.78
C VAL A 141 -9.50 20.56 2.25
N GLN A 142 -8.45 21.30 1.90
CA GLN A 142 -8.58 22.63 1.29
C GLN A 142 -9.22 22.57 -0.10
N GLU A 143 -9.00 21.48 -0.85
CA GLU A 143 -9.68 21.18 -2.11
C GLU A 143 -11.12 20.68 -1.94
N GLY A 144 -11.67 20.72 -0.71
CA GLY A 144 -13.05 20.34 -0.43
C GLY A 144 -13.27 18.86 -0.19
N CYS A 145 -12.22 18.06 0.01
CA CYS A 145 -12.40 16.65 0.38
C CYS A 145 -12.94 16.52 1.81
N ASP A 146 -13.97 15.69 1.98
CA ASP A 146 -14.63 15.41 3.26
C ASP A 146 -14.16 14.10 3.92
N VAL A 147 -13.30 13.33 3.23
CA VAL A 147 -12.67 12.12 3.74
C VAL A 147 -11.31 11.92 3.07
N VAL A 148 -10.30 11.48 3.84
CA VAL A 148 -8.95 11.20 3.33
C VAL A 148 -8.69 9.70 3.33
N VAL A 149 -8.23 9.16 2.21
CA VAL A 149 -7.76 7.77 2.06
C VAL A 149 -6.25 7.77 1.88
N ALA A 150 -5.52 7.23 2.86
CA ALA A 150 -4.06 7.21 2.87
C ALA A 150 -3.50 5.85 2.46
N ASP A 151 -2.75 5.80 1.34
CA ASP A 151 -2.06 4.58 0.91
C ASP A 151 -0.68 4.43 1.58
N ASP A 152 -0.38 3.20 1.98
CA ASP A 152 0.75 2.79 2.79
C ASP A 152 0.90 3.59 4.10
N GLY A 153 -0.23 3.99 4.68
CA GLY A 153 -0.28 4.92 5.81
C GLY A 153 0.07 4.31 7.17
N LEU A 154 0.08 2.97 7.31
CA LEU A 154 0.21 2.30 8.61
C LEU A 154 1.44 2.73 9.41
N GLN A 155 2.59 2.86 8.74
CA GLN A 155 3.83 3.27 9.40
C GLN A 155 3.91 4.77 9.66
N HIS A 156 2.98 5.60 9.19
CA HIS A 156 3.06 7.06 9.32
C HIS A 156 2.14 7.58 10.41
N LEU A 157 2.58 7.35 11.64
CA LEU A 157 1.88 7.72 12.88
C LEU A 157 1.66 9.23 13.06
N ALA A 158 2.36 10.08 12.29
CA ALA A 158 2.20 11.53 12.34
C ALA A 158 0.86 12.02 11.76
N LEU A 159 0.27 11.27 10.82
CA LEU A 159 -1.10 11.50 10.38
C LEU A 159 -2.02 10.70 11.31
N ALA A 160 -2.89 11.41 12.04
CA ALA A 160 -3.93 10.75 12.83
C ALA A 160 -4.89 10.02 11.88
N ARG A 161 -5.34 8.84 12.31
CA ARG A 161 -6.22 7.96 11.54
C ARG A 161 -7.41 7.58 12.39
N ASP A 162 -8.57 7.56 11.77
CA ASP A 162 -9.82 7.17 12.40
C ASP A 162 -10.10 5.68 12.13
N LEU A 163 -9.66 5.17 10.97
CA LEU A 163 -9.74 3.76 10.60
C LEU A 163 -8.42 3.27 10.01
N ALA A 164 -8.02 2.06 10.37
CA ALA A 164 -6.83 1.36 9.88
C ALA A 164 -7.21 0.02 9.23
N VAL A 165 -7.05 -0.05 7.92
CA VAL A 165 -7.23 -1.25 7.11
C VAL A 165 -5.88 -1.88 6.83
N VAL A 166 -5.71 -3.15 7.22
CA VAL A 166 -4.52 -3.94 6.93
C VAL A 166 -4.79 -4.92 5.80
N VAL A 167 -4.03 -4.81 4.72
CA VAL A 167 -4.10 -5.72 3.56
C VAL A 167 -3.03 -6.80 3.69
N ILE A 168 -3.47 -8.06 3.58
CA ILE A 168 -2.62 -9.25 3.58
C ILE A 168 -2.73 -9.91 2.20
N ASP A 169 -1.59 -10.18 1.57
CA ASP A 169 -1.52 -11.03 0.40
C ASP A 169 -1.63 -12.50 0.87
N GLY A 170 -2.73 -13.17 0.56
CA GLY A 170 -2.99 -14.52 1.06
C GLY A 170 -2.05 -15.58 0.46
N ALA A 171 -1.49 -15.34 -0.73
CA ALA A 171 -0.55 -16.26 -1.34
C ALA A 171 0.84 -16.17 -0.70
N ARG A 172 1.28 -14.96 -0.35
CA ARG A 172 2.60 -14.72 0.25
C ARG A 172 2.61 -14.75 1.78
N GLY A 173 1.49 -14.39 2.41
CA GLY A 173 1.36 -14.26 3.86
C GLY A 173 2.42 -13.33 4.46
N PHE A 174 2.98 -13.72 5.59
CA PHE A 174 4.04 -13.01 6.30
C PHE A 174 5.46 -13.52 6.02
N GLY A 175 5.62 -14.37 4.99
CA GLY A 175 6.88 -15.03 4.69
C GLY A 175 7.40 -15.82 5.88
N ASN A 176 8.68 -15.66 6.20
CA ASN A 176 9.35 -16.32 7.33
C ASN A 176 9.01 -15.73 8.72
N GLY A 177 8.08 -14.76 8.80
CA GLY A 177 7.61 -14.17 10.06
C GLY A 177 8.59 -13.24 10.78
N ALA A 178 9.80 -13.01 10.24
CA ALA A 178 10.76 -12.07 10.82
C ALA A 178 10.52 -10.64 10.34
N LEU A 179 10.94 -9.66 11.16
CA LEU A 179 10.97 -8.25 10.76
C LEU A 179 12.12 -7.99 9.77
N LEU A 180 12.02 -6.88 9.05
CA LEU A 180 13.11 -6.37 8.22
C LEU A 180 14.40 -6.22 9.04
N PRO A 181 15.57 -6.56 8.47
CA PRO A 181 15.80 -7.10 7.13
C PRO A 181 15.80 -8.65 7.06
N ALA A 182 15.66 -9.36 8.18
CA ALA A 182 15.67 -10.84 8.20
C ALA A 182 14.42 -11.45 7.54
N GLY A 183 13.29 -10.77 7.61
CA GLY A 183 12.05 -11.15 6.97
C GLY A 183 11.33 -9.98 6.30
N PRO A 184 10.17 -10.21 5.69
CA PRO A 184 9.46 -9.19 4.96
C PRO A 184 8.68 -8.23 5.87
N LEU A 185 8.50 -8.51 7.16
CA LEU A 185 7.63 -7.72 8.01
C LEU A 185 8.22 -6.33 8.36
N ARG A 186 7.45 -5.28 8.12
CA ARG A 186 7.72 -3.88 8.52
C ARG A 186 7.30 -3.62 9.97
N GLU A 187 6.29 -4.35 10.43
CA GLU A 187 5.74 -4.31 11.78
C GLU A 187 5.39 -5.74 12.21
N PRO A 188 5.40 -6.05 13.51
CA PRO A 188 5.09 -7.40 13.99
C PRO A 188 3.66 -7.80 13.60
N ALA A 189 3.42 -9.09 13.33
CA ALA A 189 2.09 -9.60 12.96
C ALA A 189 1.02 -9.31 14.03
N SER A 190 1.41 -9.18 15.30
CA SER A 190 0.52 -8.74 16.39
C SER A 190 -0.13 -7.38 16.15
N ARG A 191 0.41 -6.56 15.24
CA ARG A 191 -0.19 -5.29 14.81
C ARG A 191 -1.61 -5.46 14.25
N LEU A 192 -1.95 -6.65 13.73
CA LEU A 192 -3.30 -6.98 13.27
C LEU A 192 -4.37 -6.82 14.36
N ALA A 193 -4.04 -7.06 15.63
CA ALA A 193 -4.99 -6.93 16.73
C ALA A 193 -5.49 -5.49 16.95
N ALA A 194 -4.77 -4.50 16.42
CA ALA A 194 -5.14 -3.09 16.47
C ALA A 194 -5.54 -2.55 15.07
N ALA A 195 -5.89 -3.43 14.14
CA ALA A 195 -6.50 -3.05 12.87
C ALA A 195 -8.02 -3.05 13.02
N ASP A 196 -8.67 -2.04 12.45
CA ASP A 196 -10.14 -1.95 12.45
C ASP A 196 -10.74 -2.90 11.40
N LEU A 197 -9.99 -3.13 10.32
CA LEU A 197 -10.36 -4.06 9.26
C LEU A 197 -9.13 -4.81 8.73
N VAL A 198 -9.30 -6.10 8.49
CA VAL A 198 -8.31 -6.92 7.79
C VAL A 198 -8.87 -7.32 6.43
N VAL A 199 -8.14 -6.99 5.36
CA VAL A 199 -8.46 -7.39 4.00
C VAL A 199 -7.50 -8.48 3.55
N LEU A 200 -8.03 -9.62 3.16
CA LEU A 200 -7.25 -10.71 2.58
C LEU A 200 -7.37 -10.67 1.06
N HIS A 201 -6.25 -10.43 0.38
CA HIS A 201 -6.16 -10.50 -1.07
C HIS A 201 -5.92 -11.96 -1.50
N GLY A 202 -6.93 -12.56 -2.13
CA GLY A 202 -6.91 -13.96 -2.55
C GLY A 202 -7.18 -14.95 -1.42
N GLU A 203 -6.66 -16.17 -1.58
CA GLU A 203 -6.80 -17.26 -0.61
C GLU A 203 -5.67 -17.25 0.41
N ASP A 204 -5.96 -17.57 1.67
CA ASP A 204 -4.92 -17.72 2.71
C ASP A 204 -4.22 -19.06 2.55
N ARG A 205 -3.18 -19.09 1.71
CA ARG A 205 -2.40 -20.30 1.42
C ARG A 205 -1.36 -20.59 2.49
N ARG A 206 -1.15 -19.67 3.43
CA ARG A 206 -0.12 -19.75 4.47
C ARG A 206 -0.70 -19.85 5.87
N GLY A 207 -2.03 -19.77 6.04
CA GLY A 207 -2.70 -19.84 7.33
C GLY A 207 -2.27 -18.72 8.27
N VAL A 208 -2.04 -17.51 7.74
CA VAL A 208 -1.43 -16.41 8.51
C VAL A 208 -2.42 -15.61 9.34
N LEU A 209 -3.71 -15.83 9.12
CA LEU A 209 -4.76 -15.15 9.87
C LEU A 209 -4.85 -15.70 11.30
N PRO A 210 -4.69 -14.87 12.34
CA PRO A 210 -4.92 -15.27 13.72
C PRO A 210 -6.35 -15.73 13.97
N ALA A 211 -6.54 -16.63 14.93
CA ALA A 211 -7.86 -17.02 15.40
C ALA A 211 -8.66 -15.78 15.86
N GLY A 212 -9.93 -15.71 15.46
CA GLY A 212 -10.84 -14.61 15.79
C GLY A 212 -10.81 -13.41 14.84
N ILE A 213 -9.86 -13.33 13.90
CA ILE A 213 -9.89 -12.33 12.84
C ILE A 213 -10.67 -12.87 11.65
N VAL A 214 -11.82 -12.25 11.36
CA VAL A 214 -12.61 -12.54 10.15
C VAL A 214 -12.26 -11.50 9.08
N PRO A 215 -11.50 -11.86 8.03
CA PRO A 215 -11.09 -10.90 7.02
C PRO A 215 -12.23 -10.61 6.03
N VAL A 216 -12.21 -9.41 5.45
CA VAL A 216 -12.90 -9.15 4.18
C VAL A 216 -12.03 -9.68 3.05
N ARG A 217 -12.62 -10.50 2.17
CA ARG A 217 -11.89 -11.05 1.02
C ARG A 217 -11.94 -10.09 -0.16
N MET A 218 -10.79 -9.86 -0.77
CA MET A 218 -10.63 -9.10 -2.00
C MET A 218 -10.05 -10.01 -3.09
N GLN A 219 -10.67 -9.98 -4.26
CA GLN A 219 -10.18 -10.69 -5.44
C GLN A 219 -10.10 -9.70 -6.60
N LEU A 220 -8.95 -9.68 -7.28
CA LEU A 220 -8.78 -8.90 -8.50
C LEU A 220 -9.30 -9.70 -9.67
N VAL A 221 -10.20 -9.09 -10.44
CA VAL A 221 -10.76 -9.67 -11.66
C VAL A 221 -10.37 -8.75 -12.81
N ALA A 222 -9.71 -9.31 -13.83
CA ALA A 222 -9.47 -8.58 -15.05
C ALA A 222 -10.81 -8.36 -15.76
N THR A 223 -11.09 -7.13 -16.16
CA THR A 223 -12.37 -6.76 -16.81
C THR A 223 -12.18 -6.22 -18.22
N ALA A 224 -11.04 -5.59 -18.51
CA ALA A 224 -10.75 -4.99 -19.80
C ALA A 224 -9.25 -4.97 -20.08
N LEU A 225 -8.94 -4.83 -21.36
CA LEU A 225 -7.60 -4.58 -21.85
C LEU A 225 -7.42 -3.09 -22.08
N ARG A 226 -6.19 -2.64 -21.90
CA ARG A 226 -5.78 -1.30 -22.30
C ARG A 226 -4.52 -1.37 -23.11
N GLU A 227 -4.51 -0.53 -24.14
CA GLU A 227 -3.31 -0.27 -24.90
C GLU A 227 -2.31 0.51 -24.04
N LEU A 228 -1.02 0.24 -24.26
CA LEU A 228 0.04 0.81 -23.46
C LEU A 228 0.35 2.22 -23.97
N GLY A 229 0.18 3.23 -23.13
CA GLY A 229 0.40 4.64 -23.51
C GLY A 229 -0.84 5.36 -24.05
N SER A 230 -1.99 4.70 -24.13
CA SER A 230 -3.27 5.33 -24.44
C SER A 230 -4.34 4.94 -23.41
N ASP A 231 -5.40 5.73 -23.32
CA ASP A 231 -6.61 5.35 -22.56
C ASP A 231 -7.52 4.40 -23.36
N ALA A 232 -7.14 4.06 -24.59
CA ALA A 232 -7.88 3.14 -25.44
C ALA A 232 -7.81 1.71 -24.89
N GLY A 233 -8.89 0.98 -25.08
CA GLY A 233 -9.03 -0.35 -24.53
C GLY A 233 -10.20 -1.10 -25.13
N GLY A 234 -10.27 -2.39 -24.83
CA GLY A 234 -11.30 -3.30 -25.34
C GLY A 234 -11.65 -4.40 -24.33
N PRO A 235 -12.73 -5.15 -24.56
CA PRO A 235 -13.09 -6.27 -23.71
C PRO A 235 -12.01 -7.35 -23.77
N LEU A 236 -11.83 -8.13 -22.69
CA LEU A 236 -10.85 -9.23 -22.66
C LEU A 236 -11.03 -10.24 -23.81
N ARG A 237 -12.27 -10.40 -24.28
CA ARG A 237 -12.62 -11.27 -25.41
C ARG A 237 -11.92 -10.88 -26.71
N SER A 238 -11.42 -9.65 -26.85
CA SER A 238 -10.65 -9.26 -28.05
C SER A 238 -9.29 -9.96 -28.16
N LEU A 239 -8.83 -10.65 -27.10
CA LEU A 239 -7.65 -11.52 -27.15
C LEU A 239 -7.98 -13.00 -27.44
N GLU A 240 -9.25 -13.39 -27.53
CA GLU A 240 -9.60 -14.78 -27.87
C GLU A 240 -9.02 -15.12 -29.25
N GLY A 241 -8.23 -16.20 -29.31
CA GLY A 241 -7.53 -16.63 -30.54
C GLY A 241 -6.24 -15.88 -30.89
N SER A 242 -5.89 -14.83 -30.14
CA SER A 242 -4.66 -14.07 -30.35
C SER A 242 -3.46 -14.71 -29.66
N ARG A 243 -2.29 -14.78 -30.34
CA ARG A 243 -1.02 -15.21 -29.72
C ARG A 243 -0.20 -13.97 -29.37
N GLY A 244 0.26 -13.90 -28.12
CA GLY A 244 1.13 -12.82 -27.65
C GLY A 244 2.11 -13.31 -26.58
N GLN A 245 3.16 -12.53 -26.35
CA GLN A 245 4.08 -12.75 -25.24
C GLN A 245 3.67 -11.89 -24.05
N ALA A 246 3.49 -12.51 -22.89
CA ALA A 246 3.23 -11.78 -21.65
C ALA A 246 4.55 -11.34 -21.01
N LEU A 247 4.72 -10.04 -20.80
CA LEU A 247 5.81 -9.47 -20.02
C LEU A 247 5.25 -8.99 -18.68
N PRO A 248 5.58 -9.64 -17.56
CA PRO A 248 5.04 -9.25 -16.27
C PRO A 248 5.60 -7.89 -15.81
N GLY A 249 4.71 -7.02 -15.32
CA GLY A 249 5.06 -5.78 -14.64
C GLY A 249 5.72 -6.02 -13.27
N MET A 250 6.17 -4.94 -12.62
CA MET A 250 6.80 -5.04 -11.29
C MET A 250 5.81 -5.52 -10.23
N GLY A 251 6.20 -6.50 -9.40
CA GLY A 251 5.52 -6.82 -8.14
C GLY A 251 5.01 -8.25 -7.96
N ASN A 252 4.71 -8.99 -9.04
CA ASN A 252 4.41 -10.43 -8.95
C ASN A 252 4.48 -11.11 -10.33
N ARG A 253 5.52 -11.91 -10.60
CA ARG A 253 5.64 -12.66 -11.88
C ARG A 253 4.79 -13.94 -11.92
N LYS A 254 4.20 -14.35 -10.79
CA LYS A 254 3.45 -15.62 -10.64
C LYS A 254 1.93 -15.42 -10.57
N ALA A 255 1.43 -14.22 -10.89
CA ALA A 255 0.00 -13.89 -10.86
C ALA A 255 -0.68 -14.00 -12.24
N LEU A 256 -0.04 -14.67 -13.20
CA LEU A 256 -0.63 -15.09 -14.47
C LEU A 256 -1.06 -16.56 -14.35
#